data_AF-A0A017HNI3-F1
#
_entry.id   AF-A0A017HNI3-F1
#
_cell.length_a   1.000
_cell.length_b   1.000
_cell.length_c   1.000
_cell.angle_alpha   90.00
_cell.angle_beta   90.00
_cell.angle_gamma   90.00
#
_symmetry.space_group_name_H-M   'P 1'
#
loop_
_entity.id
_entity.type
_entity.pdbx_description
1 polymer ?
#
loop_
_entity_poly.entity_id
_entity_poly.type
_entity_poly.pdbx_seq_one_letter_code
_entity_poly.pdbx_strand_id
1 'polypeptide(L)'
;MRDFFIRGFEAILSIILIVAAIGIVIAAGVAAFGNASIEGAPAGMQGPLAGLAILIVGFIGLIVYGGLLYLGLGIYHNTRRTAELLEARGGRL
;
A
#
# COMPACT_ATOMS: atom_id res chain seq x y z
N MET A 1 -4.51 -17.50 18.93
CA MET A 1 -3.20 -17.18 18.30
C MET A 1 -3.35 -16.69 16.86
N ARG A 2 -4.22 -17.29 16.03
CA ARG A 2 -4.46 -16.89 14.64
C ARG A 2 -4.95 -15.44 14.45
N ASP A 3 -5.91 -14.97 15.25
CA ASP A 3 -6.43 -13.60 15.12
C ASP A 3 -5.39 -12.54 15.52
N PHE A 4 -4.43 -12.90 16.38
CA PHE A 4 -3.28 -12.04 16.70
C PHE A 4 -2.35 -11.90 15.49
N PHE A 5 -2.07 -12.99 14.77
CA PHE A 5 -1.25 -12.93 13.55
C PHE A 5 -1.90 -12.09 12.45
N ILE A 6 -3.20 -12.28 12.21
CA ILE A 6 -3.91 -11.55 11.14
C ILE A 6 -3.96 -10.06 11.46
N ARG A 7 -4.38 -9.69 12.68
CA ARG A 7 -4.43 -8.29 13.11
C ARG A 7 -3.05 -7.66 13.16
N GLY A 8 -2.04 -8.42 13.59
CA GLY A 8 -0.64 -7.98 13.57
C GLY A 8 -0.13 -7.72 12.15
N PHE A 9 -0.43 -8.60 11.20
CA PHE A 9 -0.04 -8.44 9.81
C PHE A 9 -0.75 -7.24 9.16
N GLU A 10 -2.05 -7.07 9.42
CA GLU A 10 -2.81 -5.89 8.98
C GLU A 10 -2.23 -4.59 9.56
N ALA A 11 -1.87 -4.59 10.85
CA ALA A 11 -1.27 -3.42 11.50
C ALA A 11 0.11 -3.08 10.91
N ILE A 12 0.96 -4.10 10.68
CA ILE A 12 2.28 -3.92 10.06
C ILE A 12 2.13 -3.37 8.64
N LEU A 13 1.25 -3.95 7.82
CA LEU A 13 0.98 -3.47 6.47
C LEU A 13 0.46 -2.03 6.49
N SER A 14 -0.48 -1.72 7.39
CA SER A 14 -0.99 -0.35 7.58
C SER A 14 0.15 0.63 7.85
N ILE A 15 1.02 0.30 8.81
CA ILE A 15 2.16 1.14 9.19
C ILE A 15 3.11 1.34 8.01
N ILE A 16 3.44 0.27 7.27
CA ILE A 16 4.31 0.35 6.09
C ILE A 16 3.71 1.28 5.03
N LEU A 17 2.41 1.17 4.75
CA LEU A 17 1.75 2.05 3.77
C LEU A 17 1.71 3.51 4.23
N ILE A 18 1.50 3.76 5.52
CA ILE A 18 1.55 5.12 6.08
C ILE A 18 2.96 5.70 5.93
N VAL A 19 3.99 4.94 6.28
CA VAL A 19 5.39 5.37 6.13
C VAL A 19 5.73 5.62 4.67
N ALA A 20 5.28 4.76 3.76
CA ALA A 20 5.46 4.95 2.32
C ALA A 20 4.74 6.22 1.81
N ALA A 21 3.51 6.48 2.27
CA ALA A 21 2.77 7.69 1.94
C ALA A 21 3.50 8.96 2.40
N ILE A 22 4.02 8.96 3.63
CA ILE A 22 4.84 10.06 4.16
C ILE A 22 6.10 10.23 3.31
N GLY A 23 6.77 9.13 2.95
CA GLY A 23 7.94 9.15 2.07
C GLY A 23 7.66 9.78 0.71
N ILE A 24 6.52 9.48 0.10
CA ILE A 24 6.07 10.09 -1.18
C ILE A 24 5.89 11.60 -1.02
N VAL A 25 5.23 12.05 0.06
CA VAL A 25 5.00 13.47 0.31
C VAL A 25 6.31 14.22 0.53
N ILE A 26 7.24 13.62 1.29
CA ILE A 26 8.59 14.20 1.51
C ILE A 26 9.35 14.27 0.19
N ALA A 27 9.38 13.19 -0.60
CA ALA A 27 10.06 13.14 -1.89
C ALA A 27 9.50 14.20 -2.86
N ALA A 28 8.18 14.35 -2.90
CA ALA A 28 7.52 15.39 -3.70
C ALA A 28 7.89 16.80 -3.25
N GLY A 29 7.93 17.06 -1.94
CA GLY A 29 8.34 18.35 -1.38
C GLY A 29 9.80 18.70 -1.71
N VAL A 30 10.70 17.72 -1.58
CA VAL A 30 12.11 17.88 -1.95
C VAL A 30 12.27 18.15 -3.44
N ALA A 31 11.52 17.46 -4.30
CA ALA A 31 11.56 17.69 -5.75
C ALA A 31 10.99 19.06 -6.15
N ALA A 32 9.94 19.52 -5.46
CA ALA A 32 9.25 20.75 -5.77
C ALA A 32 10.02 22.00 -5.33
N PHE A 33 10.67 21.94 -4.17
CA PHE A 33 11.26 23.11 -3.49
C PHE A 33 12.76 22.98 -3.20
N GLY A 34 13.35 21.80 -3.37
CA GLY A 34 14.77 21.58 -3.16
C GLY A 34 15.60 21.81 -4.43
N ASN A 35 16.86 22.23 -4.27
CA ASN A 35 17.88 22.21 -5.33
C ASN A 35 18.42 20.79 -5.59
N ALA A 36 17.66 19.75 -5.22
CA ALA A 36 18.08 18.37 -5.33
C ALA A 36 17.62 17.81 -6.68
N SER A 37 18.58 17.47 -7.54
CA SER A 37 18.33 16.65 -8.72
C SER A 37 17.90 15.25 -8.25
N ILE A 38 16.63 14.90 -8.45
CA ILE A 38 16.15 13.56 -8.15
C ILE A 38 16.70 12.59 -9.20
N GLU A 39 17.50 11.64 -8.73
CA GLU A 39 18.03 10.55 -9.54
C GLU A 39 16.85 9.73 -10.09
N GLY A 40 16.69 9.69 -11.42
CA GLY A 40 15.58 9.02 -12.10
C GLY A 40 14.42 9.91 -12.57
N ALA A 41 14.45 11.23 -12.32
CA ALA A 41 13.54 12.16 -12.99
C ALA A 41 13.89 12.26 -14.50
N PRO A 42 12.91 12.25 -15.41
CA PRO A 42 13.17 12.49 -16.83
C PRO A 42 13.93 13.81 -16.99
N ALA A 43 15.06 13.77 -17.70
CA ALA A 43 15.90 14.94 -17.94
C ALA A 43 15.04 16.09 -18.49
N GLY A 44 14.79 17.11 -17.66
CA GLY A 44 13.97 18.27 -18.01
C GLY A 44 12.79 18.57 -17.07
N MET A 45 12.37 17.64 -16.20
CA MET A 45 11.30 17.91 -15.24
C MET A 45 11.89 18.34 -13.88
N GLN A 46 11.78 19.63 -13.55
CA GLN A 46 12.32 20.23 -12.33
C GLN A 46 11.25 21.04 -11.59
N GLY A 47 11.49 21.28 -10.30
CA GLY A 47 10.67 22.15 -9.48
C GLY A 47 9.25 21.61 -9.29
N PRO A 48 8.22 22.47 -9.16
CA PRO A 48 6.87 22.06 -8.78
C PRO A 48 6.26 20.96 -9.65
N LEU A 49 6.59 20.93 -10.94
CA LEU A 49 6.10 19.91 -11.87
C LEU A 49 6.66 18.51 -11.57
N ALA A 50 7.92 18.42 -11.14
CA ALA A 50 8.54 17.18 -10.70
C ALA A 50 7.87 16.66 -9.41
N GLY A 51 7.60 17.56 -8.45
CA GLY A 51 6.86 17.21 -7.24
C GLY A 51 5.45 16.68 -7.55
N LEU A 52 4.73 17.32 -8.47
CA LEU A 52 3.41 16.85 -8.90
C LEU A 52 3.47 15.46 -9.55
N ALA A 53 4.45 15.21 -10.42
CA ALA A 53 4.64 13.91 -11.04
C ALA A 53 4.92 12.80 -10.01
N ILE A 54 5.73 13.09 -9.00
CA ILE A 54 6.02 12.16 -7.90
C ILE A 54 4.76 11.86 -7.08
N LEU A 55 3.93 12.87 -6.79
CA LEU A 55 2.67 12.63 -6.09
C LEU A 55 1.76 11.70 -6.90
N ILE A 56 1.57 11.99 -8.19
CA ILE A 56 0.69 11.20 -9.06
C ILE A 56 1.21 9.76 -9.15
N VAL A 57 2.46 9.56 -9.57
CA VAL A 57 3.03 8.22 -9.77
C VAL A 57 3.18 7.48 -8.44
N GLY A 58 3.64 8.18 -7.40
CA GLY A 58 3.83 7.62 -6.06
C GLY A 58 2.52 7.13 -5.45
N PHE A 59 1.46 7.93 -5.47
CA PHE A 59 0.16 7.52 -4.93
C PHE A 59 -0.52 6.44 -5.78
N ILE A 60 -0.40 6.49 -7.11
CA ILE A 60 -0.88 5.39 -7.96
C ILE A 60 -0.16 4.09 -7.59
N GLY A 61 1.18 4.13 -7.47
CA GLY A 61 1.98 2.99 -7.04
C GLY A 61 1.55 2.49 -5.66
N LEU A 62 1.39 3.40 -4.70
CA LEU A 62 0.96 3.07 -3.34
C LEU A 62 -0.41 2.37 -3.33
N ILE A 63 -1.37 2.84 -4.13
CA ILE A 63 -2.70 2.22 -4.24
C ILE A 63 -2.61 0.83 -4.87
N VAL A 64 -1.83 0.66 -5.93
CA VAL A 64 -1.70 -0.64 -6.60
C VAL A 64 -0.99 -1.65 -5.69
N TYR A 65 0.16 -1.30 -5.13
CA TYR A 65 0.92 -2.20 -4.25
C TYR A 65 0.20 -2.43 -2.92
N GLY A 66 -0.29 -1.37 -2.28
CA GLY A 66 -1.08 -1.48 -1.05
C GLY A 66 -2.36 -2.27 -1.28
N GLY A 67 -3.07 -1.99 -2.37
CA GLY A 67 -4.27 -2.74 -2.77
C GLY A 67 -4.00 -4.22 -2.95
N LEU A 68 -2.89 -4.59 -3.60
CA LEU A 68 -2.52 -6.00 -3.77
C LEU A 68 -2.20 -6.69 -2.43
N LEU A 69 -1.49 -6.00 -1.52
CA LEU A 69 -1.17 -6.51 -0.20
C LEU A 69 -2.44 -6.76 0.63
N TYR A 70 -3.39 -5.81 0.60
CA TYR A 70 -4.68 -5.97 1.29
C TYR A 70 -5.62 -6.97 0.59
N LEU A 71 -5.52 -7.13 -0.73
CA LEU A 71 -6.27 -8.14 -1.46
C LEU A 71 -5.91 -9.54 -0.94
N GLY A 72 -4.63 -9.82 -0.68
CA GLY A 72 -4.20 -11.08 -0.07
C GLY A 72 -4.86 -11.35 1.29
N LEU A 73 -4.92 -10.33 2.15
CA LEU A 73 -5.65 -10.41 3.41
C LEU A 73 -7.16 -10.61 3.21
N GLY A 74 -7.75 -9.94 2.22
CA GLY A 74 -9.18 -10.08 1.89
C GLY A 74 -9.54 -11.48 1.41
N ILE A 75 -8.72 -12.08 0.54
CA ILE A 75 -8.88 -13.46 0.09
C ILE A 75 -8.85 -14.42 1.28
N TYR A 76 -7.87 -14.26 2.18
CA TYR A 76 -7.78 -15.09 3.38
C TYR A 76 -9.07 -15.04 4.23
N HIS A 77 -9.60 -13.84 4.49
CA HIS A 77 -10.83 -13.67 5.25
C HIS A 77 -12.05 -14.29 4.54
N ASN A 78 -12.15 -14.13 3.22
CA ASN A 78 -13.24 -14.70 2.43
C ASN A 78 -13.20 -16.23 2.40
N THR A 79 -12.03 -16.84 2.20
CA THR A 79 -11.86 -18.29 2.22
C THR A 79 -12.20 -18.85 3.60
N ARG A 80 -11.76 -18.19 4.67
CA ARG A 80 -12.10 -18.56 6.05
C ARG A 80 -13.61 -18.51 6.29
N ARG A 81 -14.27 -17.41 5.95
CA ARG A 81 -15.72 -17.26 6.13
C ARG A 81 -16.49 -18.32 5.35
N THR A 82 -15.99 -18.69 4.17
CA THR A 82 -16.58 -19.77 3.36
C THR A 82 -16.45 -21.13 4.05
N ALA A 83 -15.27 -21.45 4.59
CA ALA A 83 -15.07 -22.69 5.36
C ALA A 83 -15.99 -22.77 6.60
N GLU A 84 -16.07 -21.69 7.38
CA GLU A 84 -16.94 -21.62 8.57
C GLU A 84 -18.43 -21.81 8.20
N LEU A 85 -18.88 -21.24 7.08
CA LEU A 85 -20.26 -21.41 6.59
C LEU A 85 -20.53 -22.83 6.08
N LEU A 86 -19.54 -23.50 5.48
CA LEU A 86 -19.65 -24.89 5.03
C LEU A 86 -19.72 -25.85 6.23
N GLU A 87 -18.89 -25.64 7.25
CA GLU A 87 -18.95 -26.39 8.50
C GLU A 87 -20.31 -26.21 9.20
N ALA A 88 -20.81 -24.98 9.28
CA ALA A 88 -22.10 -24.65 9.89
C ALA A 88 -23.31 -25.23 9.14
N ARG A 89 -23.23 -25.43 7.82
CA ARG A 89 -24.30 -26.05 7.02
C ARG A 89 -24.35 -27.58 7.11
N GLY A 90 -23.49 -28.18 7.94
CA GLY A 90 -23.48 -29.62 8.19
C GLY A 90 -22.48 -30.32 7.30
N GLY A 91 -21.21 -30.27 7.67
CA GLY A 91 -20.14 -31.10 7.13
C GLY A 91 -20.41 -32.60 7.32
N ARG A 92 -21.35 -33.13 6.55
CA ARG A 92 -21.52 -34.54 6.18
C ARG A 92 -21.09 -34.67 4.72
N LEU A 93 -19.78 -34.64 4.49
CA LEU A 93 -19.13 -35.24 3.33
C LEU A 93 -18.04 -36.15 3.86
#